data_AF-A0A958FHD5-F1
#
_entry.id   AF-A0A958FHD5-F1
#
_cell.length_a   1.000
_cell.length_b   1.000
_cell.length_c   1.000
_cell.angle_alpha   90.00
_cell.angle_beta   90.00
_cell.angle_gamma   90.00
#
_symmetry.space_group_name_H-M   'P 1'
#
loop_
_entity.id
_entity.type
_entity.pdbx_description
1 polymer ?
#
loop_
_entity_poly.entity_id
_entity_poly.type
_entity_poly.pdbx_seq_one_letter_code
_entity_poly.pdbx_strand_id
1 'polypeptide(L)'
;MTLLQTIRFSACRMLIGLTLSGMLLLIACSRNSEHDAASPGFVDNRLCIDCHPAQYEQWRGSHHDLAMQPANETTVLGNFADAVYGDGRMEA
;
A
#
# COMPACT_ATOMS: atom_id res chain seq x y z
N MET A 1 -13.51 44.43 49.37
CA MET A 1 -12.30 44.04 48.59
C MET A 1 -12.27 42.55 48.24
N THR A 2 -12.88 41.63 49.01
CA THR A 2 -12.87 40.18 48.77
C THR A 2 -13.82 39.68 47.66
N LEU A 3 -14.93 40.38 47.40
CA LEU A 3 -15.91 39.99 46.36
C LEU A 3 -15.39 40.19 44.92
N LEU A 4 -14.59 41.24 44.68
CA LEU A 4 -14.04 41.53 43.36
C LEU A 4 -12.84 40.62 43.02
N GLN A 5 -12.12 40.13 44.03
CA GLN A 5 -11.00 39.19 43.86
C GLN A 5 -11.49 37.78 43.54
N THR A 6 -12.53 37.28 44.22
CA THR A 6 -13.13 35.95 43.95
C THR A 6 -13.72 35.84 42.56
N ILE A 7 -14.41 36.89 42.06
CA ILE A 7 -14.92 36.95 40.68
C ILE A 7 -13.78 36.90 39.66
N ARG A 8 -12.67 37.60 39.92
CA ARG A 8 -11.49 37.58 39.05
C ARG A 8 -10.79 36.22 39.01
N PHE A 9 -10.69 35.51 40.13
CA PHE A 9 -10.14 34.15 40.16
C PHE A 9 -11.08 33.13 39.49
N SER A 10 -12.40 33.27 39.66
CA SER A 10 -13.37 32.39 39.01
C SER A 10 -13.40 32.58 37.49
N ALA A 11 -13.32 33.82 37.01
CA ALA A 11 -13.23 34.13 35.59
C ALA A 11 -11.92 33.61 34.97
N CYS A 12 -10.79 33.75 35.67
CA CYS A 12 -9.50 33.22 35.21
C CYS A 12 -9.50 31.68 35.13
N ARG A 13 -10.07 31.00 36.13
CA ARG A 13 -10.19 29.52 36.13
C ARG A 13 -11.14 29.01 35.06
N MET A 14 -12.23 29.74 34.78
CA MET A 14 -13.16 29.40 33.70
C MET A 14 -12.52 29.58 32.32
N LEU A 15 -11.75 30.66 32.13
CA LEU A 15 -11.03 30.92 30.88
C LEU A 15 -9.91 29.90 30.63
N ILE A 16 -9.13 29.54 31.67
CA ILE A 16 -8.09 28.50 31.58
C ILE A 16 -8.71 27.12 31.34
N GLY A 17 -9.85 26.81 31.96
CA GLY A 17 -10.58 25.56 31.73
C GLY A 17 -11.13 25.45 30.31
N LEU A 18 -11.65 26.55 29.75
CA LEU A 18 -12.17 26.59 28.38
C LEU A 18 -11.06 26.42 27.34
N THR A 19 -9.90 27.05 27.55
CA THR A 19 -8.75 26.92 26.62
C THR A 19 -8.10 25.55 26.71
N LEU A 20 -7.98 24.94 27.90
CA LEU A 20 -7.48 23.57 28.07
C LEU A 20 -8.41 22.53 27.44
N SER A 21 -9.72 22.67 27.63
CA SER A 21 -10.72 21.76 27.03
C SER A 21 -10.78 21.91 25.51
N GLY A 22 -10.67 23.14 24.99
CA GLY A 22 -10.54 23.41 23.56
C GLY A 22 -9.25 22.85 22.95
N MET A 23 -8.11 23.00 23.63
CA MET A 23 -6.81 22.47 23.17
C MET A 23 -6.78 20.93 23.19
N LEU A 24 -7.42 20.31 24.18
CA LEU A 24 -7.59 18.85 24.24
C LEU A 24 -8.49 18.31 23.11
N LEU A 25 -9.56 19.05 22.78
CA LEU A 25 -10.43 18.72 21.64
C LEU A 25 -9.71 18.87 20.30
N LEU A 26 -8.86 19.89 20.15
CA LEU A 26 -8.02 20.09 18.95
C LEU A 26 -6.96 18.98 18.79
N ILE A 27 -6.34 18.51 19.87
CA ILE A 27 -5.39 17.38 19.82
C ILE A 27 -6.09 16.06 19.47
N ALA A 28 -7.32 15.85 19.95
CA ALA A 28 -8.10 14.65 19.64
C ALA A 28 -8.47 14.55 18.15
N CYS A 29 -8.71 15.67 17.48
CA CYS A 29 -8.97 15.72 16.04
C CYS A 29 -7.70 15.62 15.17
N SER A 30 -6.53 15.99 15.71
CA SER A 30 -5.25 15.93 14.98
C SER A 30 -4.54 14.57 15.06
N ARG A 31 -5.14 13.56 15.68
CA ARG A 31 -4.72 12.16 15.48
C ARG A 31 -5.28 11.65 14.15
N ASN A 32 -5.00 12.37 13.07
CA ASN A 32 -5.02 11.78 11.75
C ASN A 32 -3.96 10.69 11.78
N SER A 33 -4.40 9.45 11.61
CA SER A 33 -3.53 8.32 11.37
C SER A 33 -2.56 8.72 10.26
N GLU A 34 -1.29 8.94 10.60
CA GLU A 34 -0.19 8.76 9.67
C GLU A 34 -0.09 7.26 9.41
N HIS A 35 -1.08 6.73 8.70
CA HIS A 35 -0.89 5.53 7.93
C HIS A 35 -0.19 6.03 6.69
N ASP A 36 1.14 6.10 6.78
CA ASP A 36 1.97 5.97 5.59
C ASP A 36 1.58 4.60 5.03
N ALA A 37 0.54 4.59 4.20
CA ALA A 37 0.06 3.40 3.53
C ALA A 37 1.14 3.10 2.50
N ALA A 38 2.20 2.44 2.95
CA ALA A 38 3.14 1.76 2.08
C ALA A 38 2.27 1.06 1.05
N SER A 39 2.41 1.47 -0.23
CA SER A 39 1.63 0.90 -1.33
C SER A 39 1.61 -0.61 -1.13
N PRO A 40 0.43 -1.26 -1.13
CA PRO A 40 0.38 -2.69 -0.90
C PRO A 40 1.38 -3.36 -1.85
N GLY A 41 2.35 -4.04 -1.25
CA GLY A 41 3.41 -4.69 -1.99
C GLY A 41 2.87 -5.81 -2.87
N PHE A 42 3.67 -6.27 -3.82
CA PHE A 42 3.36 -7.51 -4.51
C PHE A 42 3.53 -8.69 -3.55
N VAL A 43 2.57 -9.60 -3.58
CA VAL A 43 2.57 -10.83 -2.79
C VAL A 43 2.73 -12.04 -3.72
N ASP A 44 3.27 -13.13 -3.19
CA ASP A 44 3.40 -14.38 -3.92
C ASP A 44 2.02 -14.96 -4.26
N ASN A 45 1.86 -15.49 -5.47
CA ASN A 45 0.60 -16.05 -5.95
C ASN A 45 0.10 -17.24 -5.11
N ARG A 46 0.99 -17.94 -4.39
CA ARG A 46 0.64 -19.08 -3.54
C ARG A 46 -0.28 -18.68 -2.39
N LEU A 47 -0.19 -17.43 -1.93
CA LEU A 47 -1.07 -16.89 -0.89
C LEU A 47 -2.52 -16.77 -1.36
N CYS A 48 -2.74 -16.74 -2.68
CA CYS A 48 -4.07 -16.63 -3.26
C CYS A 48 -4.76 -18.00 -3.40
N ILE A 49 -4.02 -19.11 -3.41
CA ILE A 49 -4.52 -20.44 -3.78
C ILE A 49 -5.57 -20.95 -2.78
N ASP A 50 -5.34 -20.73 -1.48
CA ASP A 50 -6.22 -21.24 -0.43
C ASP A 50 -7.65 -20.69 -0.55
N CYS A 51 -7.79 -19.43 -0.99
CA CYS A 51 -9.08 -18.77 -1.19
C CYS A 51 -9.58 -18.85 -2.65
N HIS A 52 -8.68 -18.95 -3.63
CA HIS A 52 -8.99 -18.90 -5.06
C HIS A 52 -8.46 -20.12 -5.85
N PRO A 53 -8.82 -21.35 -5.48
CA PRO A 53 -8.29 -22.54 -6.13
C PRO A 53 -8.77 -22.68 -7.58
N ALA A 54 -10.03 -22.34 -7.87
CA ALA A 54 -10.58 -22.45 -9.22
C ALA A 54 -9.91 -21.50 -10.23
N GLN A 55 -9.53 -20.30 -9.77
CA GLN A 55 -8.81 -19.33 -10.59
C GLN A 55 -7.36 -19.72 -10.76
N TYR A 56 -6.72 -20.24 -9.70
CA TYR A 56 -5.37 -20.77 -9.79
C TYR A 56 -5.26 -21.88 -10.83
N GLU A 57 -6.20 -22.83 -10.85
CA GLU A 57 -6.22 -23.91 -11.84
C GLU A 57 -6.38 -23.41 -13.28
N GLN A 58 -7.14 -22.33 -13.50
CA GLN A 58 -7.27 -21.73 -14.83
C GLN A 58 -6.05 -20.91 -15.24
N TRP A 59 -5.37 -20.31 -14.27
CA TRP A 59 -4.21 -19.46 -14.49
C TRP A 59 -2.92 -20.27 -14.70
N ARG A 60 -2.74 -21.36 -13.94
CA ARG A 60 -1.54 -22.20 -13.99
C ARG A 60 -1.34 -22.80 -15.38
N GLY A 61 -0.15 -22.63 -15.94
CA GLY A 61 0.19 -23.09 -17.29
C GLY A 61 -0.37 -22.21 -18.42
N SER A 62 -1.08 -21.12 -18.11
CA SER A 62 -1.49 -20.14 -19.12
C SER A 62 -0.30 -19.31 -19.62
N HIS A 63 -0.47 -18.60 -20.74
CA HIS A 63 0.56 -17.68 -21.22
C HIS A 63 0.95 -16.61 -20.19
N HIS A 64 0.03 -16.19 -19.31
CA HIS A 64 0.34 -15.21 -18.26
C HIS A 64 1.27 -15.79 -17.19
N ASP A 65 1.08 -17.05 -16.80
CA ASP A 65 1.96 -17.76 -15.87
C ASP A 65 3.36 -17.95 -16.47
N LEU A 66 3.42 -18.23 -17.77
CA LEU A 66 4.68 -18.49 -18.49
C LEU A 66 5.40 -17.22 -18.98
N ALA A 67 4.75 -16.05 -18.95
CA ALA A 67 5.20 -14.84 -19.64
C ALA A 67 6.59 -14.32 -19.19
N MET A 68 6.93 -14.53 -17.93
CA MET A 68 8.17 -14.02 -17.31
C MET A 68 9.14 -15.14 -16.93
N GLN A 69 9.03 -16.31 -17.56
CA GLN A 69 9.97 -17.39 -17.31
C GLN A 69 11.41 -16.96 -17.62
N PRO A 70 12.40 -17.35 -16.79
CA PRO A 70 13.79 -17.07 -17.09
C PRO A 70 14.18 -17.67 -18.43
N ALA A 71 14.87 -16.93 -19.29
CA ALA A 71 15.35 -17.44 -20.57
C ALA A 71 16.50 -18.45 -20.34
N ASN A 72 16.24 -19.73 -20.57
CA ASN A 72 17.23 -20.82 -20.49
C ASN A 72 16.88 -21.93 -21.51
N GLU A 73 17.73 -22.95 -21.63
CA GLU A 73 17.60 -24.04 -22.61
C GLU A 73 16.27 -24.79 -22.56
N THR A 74 15.57 -24.76 -21.41
CA THR A 74 14.28 -25.47 -21.23
C THR A 74 13.06 -24.59 -21.44
N THR A 75 13.23 -23.25 -21.43
CA THR A 75 12.13 -22.27 -21.51
C THR A 75 12.17 -21.43 -22.79
N VAL A 76 13.33 -21.36 -23.44
CA VAL A 76 13.49 -20.82 -24.80
C VAL A 76 13.25 -21.97 -25.79
N LEU A 77 12.00 -22.11 -26.23
CA LEU A 77 11.58 -23.24 -27.06
C LEU A 77 11.96 -23.10 -28.54
N GLY A 78 12.34 -21.90 -28.98
CA GLY A 78 12.79 -21.65 -30.35
C GLY A 78 14.23 -22.09 -30.56
N ASN A 79 14.54 -22.62 -31.75
CA ASN A 79 15.93 -22.83 -32.18
C ASN A 79 16.47 -21.54 -32.81
N PHE A 80 17.53 -20.99 -32.23
CA PHE A 80 18.17 -19.75 -32.68
C PHE A 80 19.63 -19.95 -33.14
N ALA A 81 20.11 -21.20 -33.29
CA ALA A 81 21.53 -21.50 -33.50
C ALA A 81 22.14 -20.78 -34.72
N ASP A 82 21.38 -20.66 -35.82
CA ASP A 82 21.81 -20.03 -37.07
C ASP A 82 20.89 -18.86 -37.47
N ALA A 83 20.01 -18.42 -36.57
CA ALA A 83 19.02 -17.40 -36.87
C ALA A 83 19.64 -16.00 -36.93
N VAL A 84 19.38 -15.27 -38.03
CA VAL A 84 19.77 -13.86 -38.17
C VAL A 84 18.53 -12.99 -38.07
N TYR A 85 18.54 -11.98 -37.20
CA TYR A 85 17.45 -11.01 -37.12
C TYR A 85 17.85 -9.72 -37.84
N GLY A 86 17.22 -9.46 -38.98
CA GLY A 86 17.34 -8.23 -39.77
C GLY A 86 15.95 -7.68 -40.07
N ASP A 87 15.84 -6.39 -40.43
CA ASP A 87 14.62 -5.74 -40.98
C ASP A 87 13.24 -6.10 -40.35
N GLY A 88 13.21 -6.53 -39.09
CA GLY A 88 12.00 -6.93 -38.38
C GLY A 88 11.59 -8.41 -38.54
N ARG A 89 12.43 -9.27 -39.12
CA ARG A 89 12.17 -10.69 -39.34
C ARG A 89 13.40 -11.56 -39.02
N MET A 90 13.12 -12.79 -38.58
CA MET A 90 14.16 -13.82 -38.46
C MET A 90 14.35 -14.48 -39.83
N GLU A 91 15.57 -14.44 -40.33
CA GLU A 91 16.03 -15.19 -41.50
C GLU A 91 16.65 -16.52 -41.01
N ALA A 92 16.35 -17.60 -41.73
CA ALA A 92 16.81 -18.95 -41.45
C ALA A 92 18.09 -19.28 -42.25
#